data_AF-A0A951ZN76-F1
#
_entry.id   AF-A0A951ZN76-F1
#
_cell.length_a   1.000
_cell.length_b   1.000
_cell.length_c   1.000
_cell.angle_alpha   90.00
_cell.angle_beta   90.00
_cell.angle_gamma   90.00
#
_symmetry.space_group_name_H-M   'P 1'
#
loop_
_entity.id
_entity.type
_entity.pdbx_description
1 polymer ?
#
loop_
_entity_poly.entity_id
_entity_poly.type
_entity_poly.pdbx_seq_one_letter_code
_entity_poly.pdbx_strand_id
1 'polypeptide(L)' 'DQNKDAWVQAIADDKLTWPHGSDLKYWDAAPAKLYNIEYIPFNYLIGPDGLIIAKNLTGDLLEAKLNELINAKTL' A
#
# COMPACT_ATOMS: atom_id res chain seq x y z
N ASP A 1 0.80 6.30 -11.64
CA ASP A 1 0.11 7.22 -12.58
C ASP A 1 1.12 7.97 -13.44
N GLN A 2 0.67 8.68 -14.47
CA GLN A 2 1.44 9.68 -15.23
C GLN A 2 0.72 11.04 -15.32
N ASN A 3 -0.56 11.12 -14.94
CA ASN A 3 -1.35 12.35 -14.95
C ASN A 3 -1.73 12.74 -13.52
N LYS A 4 -1.22 13.89 -13.07
CA LYS A 4 -1.46 14.39 -11.72
C LYS A 4 -2.94 14.67 -11.45
N ASP A 5 -3.63 15.30 -12.40
CA ASP A 5 -5.00 15.77 -12.18
C ASP A 5 -5.96 14.58 -12.12
N ALA A 6 -5.77 13.59 -13.00
CA ALA A 6 -6.53 12.34 -12.95
C ALA A 6 -6.29 11.59 -11.62
N TRP A 7 -5.05 11.56 -11.15
CA TRP A 7 -4.69 10.92 -9.87
C TRP A 7 -5.32 11.62 -8.66
N VAL A 8 -5.26 12.95 -8.61
CA VAL A 8 -5.89 13.75 -7.54
C VAL A 8 -7.40 13.61 -7.56
N GLN A 9 -8.01 13.59 -8.75
CA GLN A 9 -9.46 13.40 -8.91
C GLN A 9 -9.88 12.02 -8.39
N ALA A 10 -9.15 10.96 -8.75
CA ALA A 10 -9.44 9.60 -8.28
C ALA A 10 -9.39 9.49 -6.74
N ILE A 11 -8.39 10.11 -6.09
CA ILE A 11 -8.31 10.17 -4.62
C ILE A 11 -9.56 10.82 -4.01
N ALA A 12 -10.05 11.89 -4.63
CA ALA A 12 -11.24 12.60 -4.16
C ALA A 12 -12.53 11.78 -4.38
N ASP A 13 -12.68 11.18 -5.56
CA ASP A 13 -13.85 10.38 -5.94
C ASP A 13 -13.99 9.13 -5.04
N ASP A 14 -12.86 8.45 -4.79
CA ASP A 14 -12.81 7.25 -3.94
C ASP A 14 -12.77 7.58 -2.44
N LYS A 15 -12.75 8.88 -2.08
CA LYS A 15 -12.72 9.38 -0.68
C LYS A 15 -11.59 8.78 0.14
N LEU A 16 -10.42 8.62 -0.46
CA LEU A 16 -9.27 7.97 0.18
C LEU A 16 -8.57 8.94 1.14
N THR A 17 -8.80 8.78 2.45
CA THR A 17 -8.36 9.75 3.48
C THR A 17 -6.94 9.57 3.98
N TRP A 18 -6.25 8.49 3.60
CA TRP A 18 -4.88 8.22 4.03
C TRP A 18 -3.84 8.98 3.18
N PRO A 19 -2.57 9.07 3.62
CA PRO A 19 -1.52 9.72 2.84
C PRO A 19 -1.28 9.02 1.50
N HIS A 20 -1.22 9.81 0.43
CA HIS A 20 -0.93 9.34 -0.92
C HIS A 20 0.39 9.92 -1.42
N GLY A 21 1.18 9.11 -2.13
CA GLY A 21 2.42 9.53 -2.76
C GLY A 21 2.53 8.99 -4.17
N SER A 22 2.92 9.83 -5.13
CA SER A 22 3.23 9.42 -6.50
C SER A 22 4.32 10.32 -7.08
N ASP A 23 5.31 9.72 -7.71
CA ASP A 23 6.30 10.44 -8.54
C ASP A 23 5.85 10.55 -10.01
N LEU A 24 4.63 10.10 -10.33
CA LEU A 24 4.00 10.10 -11.66
C LEU A 24 4.82 9.37 -12.75
N LYS A 25 5.67 8.41 -12.35
CA LYS A 25 6.49 7.62 -13.27
C LYS A 25 5.92 6.24 -13.61
N TYR A 26 4.68 5.95 -13.20
CA TYR A 26 4.04 4.66 -13.46
C TYR A 26 4.94 3.48 -13.05
N TRP A 27 5.24 2.53 -13.95
CA TRP A 27 6.14 1.39 -13.69
C TRP A 27 7.61 1.79 -13.47
N ASP A 28 8.01 3.00 -13.87
CA ASP A 28 9.38 3.50 -13.68
C ASP A 28 9.63 4.11 -12.30
N ALA A 29 8.61 4.15 -11.43
CA ALA A 29 8.72 4.66 -10.08
C ALA A 29 9.79 3.89 -9.27
N ALA A 30 10.62 4.61 -8.53
CA ALA A 30 11.68 3.99 -7.73
C ALA A 30 11.15 2.93 -6.74
N PRO A 31 10.01 3.16 -6.04
CA PRO A 31 9.42 2.15 -5.17
C PRO A 31 8.96 0.89 -5.91
N ALA A 32 8.41 1.01 -7.13
CA ALA A 32 7.96 -0.14 -7.91
C ALA A 32 9.11 -1.08 -8.24
N LYS A 33 10.28 -0.53 -8.60
CA LYS A 33 11.51 -1.29 -8.85
C LYS A 33 12.11 -1.87 -7.57
N LEU A 34 12.24 -1.06 -6.53
CA LEU A 34 12.85 -1.46 -5.25
C LEU A 34 12.09 -2.61 -4.59
N TYR A 35 10.76 -2.55 -4.62
CA TYR A 35 9.89 -3.55 -4.03
C TYR A 35 9.38 -4.59 -5.04
N ASN A 36 9.96 -4.66 -6.25
CA ASN A 36 9.60 -5.60 -7.31
C ASN A 36 8.08 -5.77 -7.52
N ILE A 37 7.38 -4.64 -7.71
CA ILE A 37 5.94 -4.61 -7.96
C ILE A 37 5.72 -4.82 -9.46
N GLU A 38 5.16 -5.98 -9.81
CA GLU A 38 4.94 -6.39 -11.21
C GLU A 38 3.49 -6.16 -11.67
N TYR A 39 2.55 -5.99 -10.74
CA TYR A 39 1.15 -5.75 -11.03
C TYR A 39 0.50 -4.89 -9.93
N ILE A 40 -0.67 -4.34 -10.24
CA ILE A 40 -1.53 -3.62 -9.30
C ILE A 40 -2.94 -4.22 -9.38
N PRO A 41 -3.72 -4.22 -8.28
CA PRO A 41 -3.36 -3.73 -6.94
C PRO A 41 -2.38 -4.66 -6.21
N PHE A 42 -1.52 -4.08 -5.36
CA PHE A 42 -0.54 -4.79 -4.54
C PHE A 42 -0.30 -4.02 -3.23
N ASN A 43 -0.04 -4.71 -2.13
CA ASN A 43 0.30 -4.08 -0.84
C ASN A 43 1.48 -4.78 -0.13
N TYR A 44 2.11 -4.04 0.77
CA TYR A 44 3.09 -4.55 1.72
C TYR A 44 2.67 -4.16 3.14
N LEU A 45 2.81 -5.09 4.08
CA LEU A 45 2.79 -4.79 5.50
C LEU A 45 4.24 -4.67 5.97
N ILE A 46 4.56 -3.55 6.62
CA ILE A 46 5.89 -3.23 7.11
C ILE A 46 5.82 -3.12 8.64
N GLY A 47 6.73 -3.80 9.32
CA GLY A 47 6.88 -3.75 10.77
C GLY A 47 7.49 -2.44 11.25
N PRO A 48 7.41 -2.14 12.55
CA PRO A 48 8.00 -0.93 13.13
C PRO A 48 9.54 -0.88 13.05
N ASP A 49 10.17 -2.03 12.82
CA ASP A 49 11.60 -2.19 12.55
C ASP A 49 11.97 -1.96 11.07
N GLY A 50 10.98 -1.65 10.23
CA GLY A 50 11.15 -1.45 8.79
C GLY A 50 11.20 -2.74 7.97
N LEU A 51 10.97 -3.91 8.58
CA LEU A 51 11.00 -5.19 7.88
C LEU A 51 9.65 -5.50 7.22
N ILE A 52 9.68 -6.16 6.06
CA ILE A 52 8.47 -6.66 5.40
C ILE A 52 7.95 -7.87 6.18
N ILE A 53 6.74 -7.76 6.72
CA ILE A 53 6.10 -8.83 7.52
C ILE A 53 5.06 -9.62 6.71
N ALA A 54 4.53 -9.03 5.64
CA ALA A 54 3.62 -9.69 4.70
C ALA A 54 3.54 -8.90 3.39
N LYS A 55 3.12 -9.58 2.32
CA LYS A 55 2.92 -8.98 1.01
C LYS A 55 1.66 -9.51 0.35
N ASN A 56 0.97 -8.63 -0.37
CA ASN A 56 -0.21 -8.91 -1.18
C ASN A 56 -1.31 -9.70 -0.47
N LEU A 57 -1.65 -9.28 0.75
CA LEU A 57 -2.81 -9.82 1.46
C LEU A 57 -4.06 -9.01 1.10
N THR A 58 -5.18 -9.69 0.88
CA THR A 58 -6.45 -9.06 0.54
C THR A 58 -7.60 -9.72 1.30
N GLY A 59 -8.73 -9.00 1.42
CA GLY A 59 -9.94 -9.49 2.09
C GLY A 59 -9.67 -10.01 3.50
N ASP A 60 -10.29 -11.14 3.83
CA ASP A 60 -10.25 -11.76 5.15
C ASP A 60 -8.82 -12.10 5.62
N LEU A 61 -7.90 -12.41 4.70
CA LEU A 61 -6.50 -12.69 5.04
C LEU A 61 -5.77 -11.44 5.55
N LEU A 62 -6.05 -10.28 4.93
CA LEU A 62 -5.49 -9.02 5.38
C LEU A 62 -6.06 -8.65 6.76
N GLU A 63 -7.38 -8.76 6.92
CA GLU A 63 -8.06 -8.44 8.18
C GLU A 63 -7.57 -9.34 9.33
N ALA A 64 -7.47 -10.65 9.10
CA ALA A 64 -6.95 -11.59 10.09
C ALA A 64 -5.51 -11.23 10.50
N LYS A 65 -4.65 -10.89 9.53
CA LYS A 65 -3.25 -10.53 9.84
C LYS A 65 -3.15 -9.21 10.62
N LEU A 66 -3.96 -8.21 10.27
CA LEU A 66 -4.01 -6.94 11.00
C LEU A 66 -4.51 -7.15 12.43
N ASN A 67 -5.56 -7.95 12.61
CA ASN A 67 -6.08 -8.30 13.93
C ASN A 67 -5.04 -9.01 14.79
N GLU A 68 -4.30 -9.97 14.23
CA GLU A 68 -3.19 -10.63 14.90
C GLU A 68 -2.14 -9.61 15.37
N LEU A 69 -1.69 -8.71 14.48
CA LEU A 69 -0.58 -7.79 14.76
C LEU A 69 -0.95 -6.66 15.74
N ILE A 70 -2.17 -6.16 15.67
CA ILE A 70 -2.63 -5.01 16.46
C ILE A 70 -3.14 -5.48 17.82
N ASN A 71 -3.94 -6.56 17.87
CA ASN A 71 -4.55 -6.99 19.12
C ASN A 71 -3.58 -7.82 19.99
N ALA A 72 -2.61 -8.53 19.40
CA ALA A 72 -1.61 -9.28 20.18
C ALA A 72 -0.65 -8.38 20.97
N LYS A 73 -0.60 -7.07 20.69
CA LYS A 73 0.21 -6.09 21.47
C LYS A 73 -0.47 -5.59 22.75
N THR A 74 -1.62 -6.14 23.15
CA THR A 74 -2.41 -5.69 24.32
C THR A 74 -2.39 -6.64 25.52
N LEU A 75 -1.37 -7.51 25.63
CA LEU A 75 -1.13 -8.35 26.82
C LEU A 75 0.32 -8.22 27.29
#